data_AF-A0AAE9L3X0-F1
#
_entry.id   AF-A0AAE9L3X0-F1
#
_cell.length_a   1.000
_cell.length_b   1.000
_cell.length_c   1.000
_cell.angle_alpha   90.00
_cell.angle_beta   90.00
_cell.angle_gamma   90.00
#
_symmetry.space_group_name_H-M   'P 1'
#
loop_
_entity.id
_entity.type
_entity.pdbx_description
1 polymer ?
#
loop_
_entity_poly.entity_id
_entity_poly.type
_entity_poly.pdbx_seq_one_letter_code
_entity_poly.pdbx_strand_id
1 'polypeptide(L)' 'MAALVLPVVPATVFATEQAQQRREGRDVRQDTRQGSRETKQDCRANDQKSNPQCRQDKRQTKQQGRETARDIKY' A
#
# COMPACT_ATOMS: atom_id res chain seq x y z
N MET A 1 -5.48 -51.39 3.55
CA MET A 1 -6.23 -50.15 3.84
C MET A 1 -5.21 -49.01 3.94
N ALA A 2 -5.03 -48.23 2.87
CA ALA A 2 -4.11 -47.09 2.90
C ALA A 2 -4.83 -45.90 3.55
N ALA A 3 -4.40 -45.50 4.74
CA ALA A 3 -4.95 -44.35 5.44
C ALA A 3 -4.42 -43.07 4.78
N LEU A 4 -5.31 -42.31 4.13
CA LEU A 4 -5.06 -40.95 3.66
C LEU A 4 -4.97 -40.04 4.89
N VAL A 5 -3.76 -39.62 5.24
CA VAL A 5 -3.51 -38.59 6.25
C VAL A 5 -3.67 -37.23 5.57
N LEU A 6 -4.74 -36.49 5.89
CA LEU A 6 -4.85 -35.09 5.50
C LEU A 6 -3.88 -34.25 6.36
N PRO A 7 -3.01 -33.42 5.75
CA PRO A 7 -2.18 -32.51 6.51
C PRO A 7 -3.06 -31.42 7.15
N VAL A 8 -3.05 -31.36 8.48
CA VAL A 8 -3.66 -30.26 9.23
C VAL A 8 -2.67 -29.10 9.20
N VAL A 9 -2.96 -28.07 8.41
CA VAL A 9 -2.16 -26.83 8.42
C VAL A 9 -2.51 -26.04 9.69
N PRO A 10 -1.53 -25.67 10.53
CA PRO A 10 -1.79 -24.95 11.76
C PRO A 10 -2.27 -23.51 11.48
N ALA A 11 -3.36 -23.11 12.13
CA ALA A 11 -3.97 -21.77 12.01
C ALA A 11 -3.02 -20.59 12.34
N THR A 12 -1.92 -20.86 13.03
CA THR A 12 -0.88 -19.88 13.37
C THR A 12 -0.15 -19.35 12.13
N VAL A 13 0.01 -20.16 11.08
CA VAL A 13 0.71 -19.76 9.83
C VAL A 13 -0.09 -18.67 9.10
N PHE A 14 -1.40 -18.86 8.92
CA PHE A 14 -2.28 -17.87 8.33
C PHE A 14 -2.34 -16.56 9.13
N ALA A 15 -2.26 -16.65 10.47
CA ALA A 15 -2.22 -15.47 11.33
C ALA A 15 -0.93 -14.65 11.15
N THR A 16 0.22 -15.31 10.93
CA THR A 16 1.49 -14.63 10.67
C THR A 16 1.52 -13.96 9.29
N GLU A 17 1.01 -14.63 8.25
CA GLU A 17 0.93 -14.06 6.90
C GLU A 17 0.04 -12.83 6.87
N GLN A 18 -1.15 -12.90 7.49
CA GLN A 18 -2.05 -11.77 7.58
C GLN A 18 -1.45 -10.60 8.38
N ALA A 19 -0.66 -10.89 9.41
CA ALA A 19 0.05 -9.86 10.17
C ALA A 19 1.14 -9.16 9.33
N GLN A 20 1.83 -9.92 8.47
CA GLN A 20 2.83 -9.39 7.56
C GLN A 20 2.19 -8.50 6.49
N GLN A 21 1.13 -8.96 5.81
CA GLN A 21 0.38 -8.16 4.84
C GLN A 21 -0.11 -6.83 5.43
N ARG A 22 -0.56 -6.83 6.70
CA ARG A 22 -0.95 -5.59 7.40
C ARG A 22 0.22 -4.65 7.66
N ARG A 23 1.43 -5.16 7.87
CA ARG A 23 2.66 -4.34 8.01
C ARG A 23 3.01 -3.73 6.67
N GLU A 24 3.11 -4.54 5.63
CA GLU A 24 3.41 -4.09 4.27
C GLU A 24 2.41 -3.03 3.77
N GLY A 25 1.11 -3.26 3.98
CA GLY A 25 0.09 -2.26 3.65
C GLY A 25 0.19 -0.96 4.45
N ARG A 26 0.78 -0.96 5.66
CA ARG A 26 1.09 0.27 6.42
C ARG A 26 2.30 0.97 5.83
N ASP A 27 3.33 0.22 5.47
CA ASP A 27 4.58 0.75 4.92
C ASP A 27 4.30 1.46 3.59
N VAL A 28 3.57 0.81 2.68
CA VAL A 28 3.09 1.43 1.43
C VAL A 28 2.35 2.74 1.68
N ARG A 29 1.49 2.80 2.72
CA ARG A 29 0.76 4.03 3.06
C ARG A 29 1.68 5.12 3.58
N GLN A 30 2.75 4.79 4.30
CA GLN A 30 3.72 5.78 4.79
C GLN A 30 4.58 6.30 3.64
N ASP A 31 5.09 5.42 2.79
CA ASP A 31 5.89 5.79 1.62
C ASP A 31 5.07 6.66 0.67
N THR A 32 3.83 6.27 0.39
CA THR A 32 2.90 7.08 -0.42
C THR A 32 2.65 8.45 0.21
N ARG A 33 2.55 8.55 1.55
CA ARG A 33 2.37 9.85 2.22
C ARG A 33 3.57 10.74 2.00
N GLN A 34 4.78 10.20 2.11
CA GLN A 34 6.01 10.92 1.90
C GLN A 34 6.19 11.32 0.43
N GLY A 35 6.11 10.36 -0.50
CA GLY A 35 6.18 10.60 -1.94
C GLY A 35 5.12 11.61 -2.42
N SER A 36 3.88 11.55 -1.92
CA SER A 36 2.85 12.55 -2.28
C SER A 36 3.15 13.97 -1.80
N ARG A 37 4.02 14.15 -0.78
CA ARG A 37 4.51 15.47 -0.37
C ARG A 37 5.60 15.95 -1.33
N GLU A 38 6.52 15.07 -1.67
CA GLU A 38 7.60 15.31 -2.64
C GLU A 38 7.04 15.67 -4.01
N THR A 39 6.15 14.86 -4.58
CA THR A 39 5.48 15.16 -5.86
C THR A 39 4.84 16.55 -5.88
N LYS A 40 4.27 16.99 -4.76
CA LYS A 40 3.69 18.34 -4.67
C LYS A 40 4.75 19.45 -4.58
N GLN A 41 5.85 19.19 -3.87
CA GLN A 41 6.96 20.13 -3.79
C GLN A 41 7.62 20.28 -5.16
N ASP A 42 7.90 19.17 -5.85
CA ASP A 42 8.47 19.16 -7.19
C ASP A 42 7.55 19.85 -8.20
N CYS A 43 6.24 19.59 -8.15
CA CYS A 43 5.26 20.25 -9.01
C CYS A 43 5.27 21.78 -8.84
N ARG A 44 5.44 22.26 -7.60
CA ARG A 44 5.54 23.70 -7.31
C ARG A 44 6.90 24.27 -7.69
N ALA A 45 7.97 23.55 -7.43
CA ALA A 45 9.34 24.00 -7.68
C ALA A 45 9.63 24.13 -9.17
N ASN A 46 9.08 23.22 -9.97
CA ASN A 46 9.26 23.23 -11.43
C ASN A 46 8.32 24.21 -12.15
N ASP A 47 7.44 24.91 -11.42
CA ASP A 47 6.43 25.87 -11.93
C ASP A 47 5.58 25.33 -13.12
N GLN A 48 5.47 23.99 -13.23
CA GLN A 48 4.84 23.32 -14.37
C GLN A 48 3.31 23.44 -14.34
N LYS A 49 2.71 23.68 -13.17
CA LYS A 49 1.26 23.66 -12.97
C LYS A 49 0.84 24.65 -11.88
N SER A 50 -0.42 25.07 -11.92
CA SER A 50 -1.02 25.85 -10.85
C SER A 50 -1.11 25.04 -9.53
N ASN A 51 -1.12 25.73 -8.38
CA ASN A 51 -1.23 25.10 -7.06
C ASN A 51 -2.47 24.17 -6.92
N PRO A 52 -3.66 24.49 -7.48
CA PRO A 52 -4.78 23.55 -7.56
C PRO A 52 -4.45 22.25 -8.28
N GLN A 53 -3.76 22.30 -9.41
CA GLN A 53 -3.36 21.11 -10.16
C GLN A 53 -2.34 20.27 -9.37
N CYS A 54 -1.32 20.88 -8.76
CA CYS A 54 -0.40 20.15 -7.87
C CYS A 54 -1.10 19.49 -6.66
N ARG A 55 -2.21 20.07 -6.18
CA ARG A 55 -3.04 19.44 -5.13
C ARG A 55 -3.83 18.25 -5.66
N GLN A 56 -4.24 18.26 -6.92
CA GLN A 56 -4.91 17.12 -7.56
C GLN A 56 -3.95 15.96 -7.77
N ASP A 57 -2.76 16.22 -8.33
CA ASP A 57 -1.74 15.18 -8.51
C ASP A 57 -1.41 14.49 -7.19
N LYS A 58 -1.18 15.29 -6.12
CA LYS A 58 -0.99 14.75 -4.76
C LYS A 58 -2.14 13.87 -4.28
N ARG A 59 -3.39 14.24 -4.60
CA ARG A 59 -4.57 13.42 -4.24
C ARG A 59 -4.56 12.12 -5.02
N GLN A 60 -4.25 12.16 -6.32
CA GLN A 60 -4.17 10.98 -7.18
C GLN A 60 -3.11 10.00 -6.70
N THR A 61 -1.88 10.47 -6.41
CA THR A 61 -0.80 9.64 -5.84
C THR A 61 -1.25 8.97 -4.54
N LYS A 62 -1.97 9.69 -3.68
CA LYS A 62 -2.51 9.12 -2.44
C LYS A 62 -3.58 8.06 -2.67
N GLN A 63 -4.40 8.19 -3.72
CA GLN A 63 -5.42 7.19 -4.04
C GLN A 63 -4.75 5.92 -4.57
N GLN A 64 -3.76 6.04 -5.46
CA GLN A 64 -2.99 4.91 -5.97
C GLN A 64 -2.36 4.12 -4.81
N GLY A 65 -1.64 4.76 -3.90
CA GLY A 65 -1.05 4.02 -2.77
C GLY A 65 -2.08 3.46 -1.77
N ARG A 66 -3.30 4.02 -1.70
CA ARG A 66 -4.40 3.42 -0.93
C ARG A 66 -4.95 2.17 -1.62
N GLU A 67 -5.01 2.16 -2.95
CA GLU A 67 -5.38 1.01 -3.77
C GLU A 67 -4.33 -0.08 -3.62
N THR A 68 -3.04 0.22 -3.82
CA THR A 68 -1.94 -0.73 -3.60
C THR A 68 -1.97 -1.34 -2.19
N ALA A 69 -2.20 -0.53 -1.16
CA ALA A 69 -2.31 -1.04 0.21
C ALA A 69 -3.58 -1.87 0.48
N ARG A 70 -4.62 -1.76 -0.36
CA ARG A 70 -5.78 -2.67 -0.32
C ARG A 70 -5.44 -3.97 -1.02
N ASP A 71 -4.76 -3.92 -2.15
CA ASP A 71 -4.39 -5.10 -2.94
C ASP A 71 -3.46 -6.04 -2.16
N ILE A 72 -2.59 -5.51 -1.29
CA ILE A 72 -1.75 -6.32 -0.38
C ILE A 72 -2.58 -7.10 0.66
N LYS A 73 -3.80 -6.63 0.98
CA LYS A 73 -4.64 -7.20 2.04
C LYS A 73 -5.48 -8.40 1.56
N TYR A 74 -5.36 -8.83 0.30
CA TYR A 74 -6.19 -9.88 -0.29
C TYR A 74 -5.38 -10.93 -1.05
#